data_AF-A0A9P1EAF5-F1
#
_entry.id   AF-A0A9P1EAF5-F1
#
_cell.length_a   1.000
_cell.length_b   1.000
_cell.length_c   1.000
_cell.angle_alpha   90.00
_cell.angle_beta   90.00
_cell.angle_gamma   90.00
#
_symmetry.space_group_name_H-M   'P 1'
#
loop_
_entity.id
_entity.type
_entity.pdbx_description
1 polymer ?
#
loop_
_entity_poly.entity_id
_entity_poly.type
_entity_poly.pdbx_seq_one_letter_code
_entity_poly.pdbx_strand_id
1 'polypeptide(L)'
;MLLFLVGSKQAFEISLADVSQTQLQGKTDVMLEFHVDDTTGASEKDSLMEISFHVPNSNTQFVGDVNCPPAQVFRDKIVAMADVSDGEEAVVTFDGIAILTPWGRYNVELHLSFLRLQGQANDFKIQYSSVQRIFLLPQG
;
A
#
# COMPACT_ATOMS: atom_id res chain seq x y z
N MET A 1 -9.54 -9.83 -0.10
CA MET A 1 -9.69 -9.76 1.37
C MET A 1 -8.86 -10.89 1.99
N LEU A 2 -8.18 -10.61 3.10
CA LEU A 2 -7.42 -11.56 3.89
C LEU A 2 -8.17 -11.87 5.19
N LEU A 3 -8.34 -13.15 5.52
CA LEU A 3 -8.98 -13.61 6.75
C LEU A 3 -7.95 -14.27 7.66
N PHE A 4 -7.83 -13.80 8.90
CA PHE A 4 -6.97 -14.41 9.91
C PHE A 4 -7.80 -15.23 10.90
N LEU A 5 -7.56 -16.54 10.94
CA LEU A 5 -8.34 -17.48 11.75
C LEU A 5 -7.55 -17.97 12.97
N VAL A 6 -8.18 -17.98 14.14
CA VAL A 6 -7.66 -18.58 15.37
C VAL A 6 -8.66 -19.62 15.86
N GLY A 7 -8.26 -20.89 15.91
CA GLY A 7 -9.16 -21.99 16.30
C GLY A 7 -10.40 -22.11 15.40
N SER A 8 -10.22 -21.94 14.09
CA SER A 8 -11.29 -21.93 13.08
C SER A 8 -12.34 -20.82 13.24
N LYS A 9 -12.06 -19.80 14.05
CA LYS A 9 -12.88 -18.59 14.18
C LYS A 9 -12.13 -17.40 13.58
N GLN A 10 -12.86 -16.52 12.92
CA GLN A 10 -12.31 -15.26 12.42
C GLN A 10 -11.87 -14.40 13.60
N ALA A 11 -10.58 -14.08 13.65
CA ALA A 11 -10.04 -13.11 14.59
C ALA A 11 -10.15 -11.70 14.02
N PHE A 12 -9.71 -11.51 12.77
CA PHE A 12 -9.88 -10.27 12.04
C PHE A 12 -9.86 -10.51 10.52
N GLU A 13 -10.25 -9.48 9.77
CA GLU A 13 -10.17 -9.44 8.33
C GLU A 13 -9.52 -8.14 7.86
N ILE A 14 -8.83 -8.20 6.73
CA ILE A 14 -8.16 -7.06 6.12
C ILE A 14 -8.60 -6.95 4.67
N SER A 15 -9.04 -5.77 4.26
CA SER A 15 -9.24 -5.43 2.86
C SER A 15 -7.88 -5.36 2.16
N LEU A 16 -7.69 -6.19 1.13
CA LEU A 16 -6.46 -6.13 0.33
C LEU A 16 -6.44 -4.93 -0.63
N ALA A 17 -7.58 -4.26 -0.82
CA ALA A 17 -7.62 -3.02 -1.59
C ALA A 17 -6.94 -1.86 -0.84
N ASP A 18 -6.85 -1.95 0.49
CA ASP A 18 -6.31 -0.88 1.34
C ASP A 18 -4.79 -1.02 1.51
N VAL A 19 -4.23 -2.19 1.13
CA VAL A 19 -2.78 -2.45 1.16
C VAL A 19 -2.11 -1.62 0.07
N SER A 20 -1.18 -0.75 0.47
CA SER A 20 -0.38 0.07 -0.44
C SER A 20 0.88 -0.66 -0.90
N GLN A 21 1.53 -1.37 0.01
CA GLN A 21 2.79 -2.05 -0.23
C GLN A 21 2.89 -3.35 0.57
N THR A 22 3.61 -4.33 0.03
CA THR A 22 3.97 -5.54 0.78
C THR A 22 5.40 -6.00 0.47
N GLN A 23 6.12 -6.38 1.53
CA GLN A 23 7.50 -6.83 1.43
C GLN A 23 7.82 -7.96 2.41
N LEU A 24 8.85 -8.73 2.08
CA LEU A 24 9.41 -9.70 3.02
C LEU A 24 10.30 -9.00 4.03
N GLN A 25 10.13 -9.35 5.30
CA GLN A 25 11.02 -9.00 6.39
C GLN A 25 11.73 -10.27 6.86
N GLY A 26 12.98 -10.47 6.43
CA GLY A 26 13.69 -11.72 6.67
C GLY A 26 13.13 -12.89 5.85
N LYS A 27 13.15 -14.10 6.40
CA LYS A 27 12.76 -15.33 5.68
C LYS A 27 11.35 -15.82 5.98
N THR A 28 10.76 -15.34 7.07
CA THR A 28 9.50 -15.86 7.61
C THR A 28 8.45 -14.81 7.79
N ASP A 29 8.79 -13.52 7.74
CA ASP A 29 7.84 -12.46 8.07
C ASP A 29 7.44 -11.69 6.81
N VAL A 30 6.15 -11.41 6.69
CA VAL A 30 5.56 -10.64 5.58
C VAL A 30 4.89 -9.41 6.16
N MET A 31 5.35 -8.25 5.71
CA MET A 31 4.82 -6.96 6.13
C MET A 31 3.85 -6.44 5.08
N LEU A 32 2.73 -5.88 5.54
CA LEU A 32 1.80 -5.11 4.74
C LEU A 32 1.72 -3.70 5.30
N GLU A 33 1.89 -2.73 4.42
CA GLU A 33 1.65 -1.32 4.67
C GLU A 33 0.31 -0.93 4.05
N PHE A 34 -0.41 -0.03 4.72
CA PHE A 34 -1.71 0.46 4.29
C PHE A 34 -1.61 1.92 3.84
N HIS A 35 -2.54 2.33 2.99
CA HIS A 35 -2.66 3.73 2.63
C HIS A 35 -2.97 4.56 3.89
N VAL A 36 -2.12 5.56 4.16
CA VAL A 36 -2.40 6.56 5.19
C VAL A 36 -3.22 7.67 4.54
N ASP A 37 -4.51 7.74 4.89
CA ASP A 37 -5.36 8.84 4.40
C ASP A 37 -5.22 10.05 5.32
N ASP A 38 -4.24 10.91 5.03
CA ASP A 38 -4.00 12.15 5.77
C ASP A 38 -5.04 13.25 5.49
N THR A 39 -6.06 12.98 4.65
CA THR A 39 -7.03 14.00 4.23
C THR A 39 -8.13 14.31 5.25
N THR A 40 -8.29 13.48 6.29
CA THR A 40 -9.25 13.72 7.37
C THR A 40 -8.59 14.46 8.53
N GLY A 41 -8.67 15.79 8.50
CA GLY A 41 -8.32 16.62 9.64
C GLY A 41 -9.02 16.15 10.93
N ALA A 42 -8.20 15.83 11.94
CA ALA A 42 -8.50 15.90 13.37
C ALA A 42 -9.71 15.10 13.94
N SER A 43 -10.34 14.17 13.22
CA SER A 43 -11.57 13.51 13.71
C SER A 43 -11.64 11.98 13.73
N GLU A 44 -10.60 11.22 13.38
CA GLU A 44 -10.60 9.74 13.50
C GLU A 44 -9.32 9.27 14.24
N LYS A 45 -9.44 8.62 15.40
CA LYS A 45 -9.44 7.16 15.67
C LYS A 45 -8.21 6.45 15.08
N ASP A 46 -7.52 5.69 15.94
CA ASP A 46 -6.33 4.92 15.61
C ASP A 46 -6.48 4.18 14.26
N SER A 47 -5.55 4.43 13.35
CA SER A 47 -5.54 3.83 12.00
C SER A 47 -4.44 2.78 11.91
N LEU A 48 -4.73 1.65 11.26
CA LEU A 48 -3.76 0.58 11.03
C LEU A 48 -2.79 1.02 9.92
N MET A 49 -1.56 1.35 10.28
CA MET A 49 -0.54 1.78 9.33
C MET A 49 0.22 0.61 8.71
N GLU A 50 0.55 -0.38 9.54
CA GLU A 50 1.38 -1.51 9.17
C GLU A 50 0.97 -2.75 9.98
N ILE A 51 1.06 -3.92 9.35
CA ILE A 51 0.96 -5.20 10.04
C ILE A 51 2.02 -6.17 9.51
N SER A 52 2.64 -6.93 10.41
CA SER A 52 3.61 -7.97 10.06
C SER A 52 3.08 -9.35 10.47
N PHE A 53 3.11 -10.29 9.53
CA PHE A 53 2.70 -11.68 9.73
C PHE A 53 3.91 -12.61 9.74
N HIS A 54 4.03 -13.40 10.81
CA HIS A 54 4.94 -14.52 10.83
C HIS A 54 4.36 -15.74 10.10
N VAL A 55 5.03 -16.19 9.05
CA VAL A 55 4.71 -17.38 8.27
C VAL A 55 5.82 -18.43 8.47
N PRO A 56 5.58 -19.46 9.30
CA PRO A 56 6.60 -20.47 9.58
C PRO A 56 6.86 -21.36 8.35
N ASN A 57 8.07 -21.91 8.23
CA ASN A 57 8.41 -22.84 7.14
C ASN A 57 7.58 -24.15 7.17
N SER A 58 6.96 -24.47 8.30
CA SER A 58 6.03 -25.59 8.46
C SER A 58 4.58 -25.24 8.08
N ASN A 59 4.32 -24.04 7.55
CA ASN A 59 2.98 -23.62 7.17
C ASN A 59 2.40 -24.54 6.08
N THR A 60 1.18 -25.01 6.30
CA THR A 60 0.49 -25.96 5.41
C THR A 60 -0.45 -25.29 4.41
N GLN A 61 -0.74 -24.01 4.58
CA GLN A 61 -1.64 -23.23 3.71
C GLN A 61 -0.88 -22.56 2.56
N PHE A 62 0.33 -22.08 2.84
CA PHE A 62 1.25 -21.49 1.87
C PHE A 62 2.40 -22.46 1.65
N VAL A 63 2.15 -23.50 0.87
CA VAL A 63 3.17 -24.52 0.59
C VAL A 63 4.20 -23.94 -0.37
N GLY A 64 5.43 -23.80 0.12
CA GLY A 64 6.59 -23.35 -0.63
C GLY A 64 7.65 -24.45 -0.78
N ASP A 65 8.76 -24.12 -1.44
CA ASP A 65 9.95 -24.97 -1.57
C ASP A 65 11.23 -24.25 -1.13
N VAL A 66 12.40 -24.86 -1.39
CA VAL A 66 13.71 -24.31 -0.97
C VAL A 66 14.00 -22.95 -1.62
N ASN A 67 13.50 -22.70 -2.82
CA ASN A 67 13.71 -21.47 -3.57
C ASN A 67 12.61 -20.44 -3.30
N CYS A 68 11.39 -20.89 -3.01
CA CYS A 68 10.25 -20.03 -2.71
C CYS A 68 9.63 -20.44 -1.35
N PRO A 69 10.11 -19.87 -0.22
CA PRO A 69 9.61 -20.25 1.10
C PRO A 69 8.13 -19.85 1.27
N PRO A 70 7.41 -20.45 2.24
CA PRO A 70 6.00 -20.14 2.53
C PRO A 70 5.67 -18.65 2.65
N ALA A 71 6.55 -17.86 3.27
CA ALA A 71 6.39 -16.41 3.39
C ALA A 71 6.39 -15.71 2.01
N GLN A 72 7.26 -16.14 1.09
CA GLN A 72 7.28 -15.62 -0.28
C GLN A 72 5.98 -15.98 -1.01
N VAL A 73 5.52 -17.23 -0.90
CA VAL A 73 4.24 -17.67 -1.49
C VAL A 73 3.06 -16.85 -0.96
N PHE A 74 3.05 -16.56 0.34
CA PHE A 74 2.05 -15.71 0.95
C PHE A 74 2.11 -14.28 0.40
N ARG A 75 3.30 -13.66 0.38
CA ARG A 75 3.51 -12.32 -0.21
C ARG A 75 3.03 -12.25 -1.65
N ASP A 76 3.40 -13.21 -2.49
CA ASP A 76 3.05 -13.20 -3.91
C ASP A 76 1.53 -13.31 -4.12
N LYS A 77 0.83 -14.04 -3.24
CA LYS A 77 -0.65 -14.03 -3.22
C LYS A 77 -1.22 -12.68 -2.82
N ILE A 78 -0.60 -11.98 -1.86
CA ILE A 78 -1.00 -10.62 -1.52
C ILE A 78 -0.80 -9.71 -2.72
N VAL A 79 0.37 -9.72 -3.36
CA VAL A 79 0.65 -8.89 -4.56
C VAL A 79 -0.33 -9.17 -5.69
N ALA A 80 -0.73 -10.43 -5.89
CA ALA A 80 -1.68 -10.79 -6.95
C ALA A 80 -3.14 -10.38 -6.66
N MET A 81 -3.51 -10.23 -5.38
CA MET A 81 -4.88 -9.93 -4.95
C MET A 81 -5.10 -8.49 -4.51
N ALA A 82 -4.06 -7.88 -3.97
CA ALA A 82 -4.00 -6.47 -3.67
C ALA A 82 -3.67 -5.74 -4.97
N ASP A 83 -4.17 -4.51 -5.14
CA ASP A 83 -3.79 -3.63 -6.24
C ASP A 83 -2.37 -3.05 -6.00
N VAL A 84 -1.44 -3.96 -5.68
CA VAL A 84 -0.03 -3.74 -5.31
C VAL A 84 0.88 -4.12 -6.49
N SER A 85 0.29 -4.41 -7.66
CA SER A 85 1.04 -4.34 -8.91
C SER A 85 1.59 -2.93 -9.09
N ASP A 86 2.84 -2.80 -9.57
CA ASP A 86 3.25 -1.60 -10.30
C ASP A 86 2.12 -1.29 -11.28
N GLY A 87 1.41 -0.19 -11.01
CA GLY A 87 0.05 0.04 -11.49
C GLY A 87 -0.07 0.13 -13.00
N GLU A 88 -1.28 0.42 -13.47
CA GLU A 88 -1.52 0.85 -14.85
C GLU A 88 -0.41 1.81 -15.33
N GLU A 89 -0.05 1.72 -16.62
CA GLU A 89 0.90 2.67 -17.19
C GLU A 89 0.36 4.09 -16.98
N ALA A 90 1.19 4.95 -16.38
CA ALA A 90 0.80 6.34 -16.13
C ALA A 90 0.41 6.99 -17.46
N VAL A 91 -0.76 7.63 -17.48
CA VAL A 91 -1.23 8.38 -18.66
C VAL A 91 -0.27 9.53 -18.94
N VAL A 92 0.24 10.15 -17.88
CA VAL A 92 1.29 11.18 -17.96
C VAL A 92 2.06 11.26 -16.65
N THR A 93 3.35 11.59 -16.76
CA THR A 93 4.24 11.85 -15.62
C THR A 93 4.79 13.27 -15.70
N PHE A 94 4.77 13.99 -14.57
CA PHE A 94 5.43 15.28 -14.39
C PHE A 94 6.59 15.12 -13.43
N ASP A 95 7.81 15.27 -13.93
CA ASP A 95 9.02 15.01 -13.14
C ASP A 95 9.43 16.20 -12.26
N GLY A 96 9.90 15.90 -11.05
CA GLY A 96 10.62 16.85 -10.19
C GLY A 96 9.80 18.04 -9.68
N ILE A 97 8.47 17.89 -9.57
CA ILE A 97 7.55 18.89 -9.04
C ILE A 97 7.87 19.15 -7.57
N ALA A 98 8.06 20.42 -7.21
CA ALA A 98 8.29 20.83 -5.83
C ALA A 98 6.94 20.90 -5.08
N ILE A 99 6.80 20.10 -4.02
CA ILE A 99 5.63 20.05 -3.16
C ILE A 99 6.01 20.60 -1.78
N LEU A 100 5.15 21.46 -1.24
CA LEU A 100 5.37 22.09 0.07
C LEU A 100 5.00 21.16 1.24
N THR A 101 3.94 20.36 1.08
CA THR A 101 3.46 19.43 2.10
C THR A 101 2.98 18.14 1.43
N PRO A 102 3.59 16.98 1.74
CA PRO A 102 4.85 16.84 2.48
C PRO A 102 6.04 17.42 1.70
N TRP A 103 6.91 18.16 2.38
CA TRP A 103 8.01 18.90 1.74
C TRP A 103 8.94 17.98 0.94
N GLY A 104 9.10 18.23 -0.35
CA GLY A 104 10.00 17.44 -1.20
C GLY A 104 9.84 17.69 -2.69
N ARG A 105 10.60 16.94 -3.49
CA ARG A 105 10.41 16.83 -4.94
C ARG A 105 9.82 15.47 -5.26
N TYR A 106 8.77 15.47 -6.07
CA TYR A 106 8.04 14.28 -6.44
C TYR A 106 7.88 14.22 -7.94
N ASN A 107 7.86 13.01 -8.48
CA ASN A 107 7.26 12.76 -9.78
C ASN A 107 5.76 12.60 -9.57
N VAL A 108 4.97 13.36 -10.31
CA VAL A 108 3.50 13.29 -10.25
C VAL A 108 3.03 12.48 -11.43
N GLU A 109 2.53 11.28 -11.16
CA GLU A 109 1.96 10.39 -12.16
C GLU A 109 0.44 10.46 -12.12
N LEU A 110 -0.20 10.64 -13.29
CA LEU A 110 -1.65 10.58 -13.42
C LEU A 110 -2.04 9.26 -14.04
N HIS A 111 -2.86 8.49 -13.31
CA HIS A 111 -3.45 7.23 -13.74
C HIS A 111 -4.94 7.45 -14.03
N LEU A 112 -5.66 6.44 -14.53
CA LEU A 112 -7.08 6.64 -14.88
C LEU A 112 -7.98 6.86 -13.65
N SER A 113 -7.64 6.26 -12.52
CA SER A 113 -8.46 6.27 -11.29
C SER A 113 -7.83 6.98 -10.09
N PHE A 114 -6.52 7.26 -10.13
CA PHE A 114 -5.77 7.90 -9.05
C PHE A 114 -4.61 8.73 -9.59
N LEU A 115 -3.98 9.52 -8.74
CA LEU A 115 -2.64 10.07 -8.99
C LEU A 115 -1.63 9.51 -7.97
N ARG A 116 -0.38 9.40 -8.38
CA ARG A 116 0.73 8.97 -7.52
C ARG A 116 1.74 10.10 -7.38
N LEU A 117 2.15 10.38 -6.15
CA LEU A 117 3.30 11.23 -5.84
C LEU A 117 4.47 10.32 -5.48
N GLN A 118 5.38 10.11 -6.42
CA GLN A 118 6.56 9.28 -6.19
C GLN A 118 7.71 10.14 -5.67
N GLY A 119 8.13 9.88 -4.43
CA GLY A 119 9.21 10.61 -3.76
C GLY A 119 10.45 9.73 -3.61
N GLN A 120 11.54 10.33 -3.14
CA GLN A 120 12.75 9.55 -2.85
C GLN A 120 12.59 8.65 -1.61
N ALA A 121 11.81 9.12 -0.62
CA ALA A 121 11.64 8.44 0.67
C ALA A 121 10.23 7.88 0.86
N ASN A 122 9.22 8.55 0.30
CA ASN A 122 7.81 8.20 0.50
C ASN A 122 7.07 8.30 -0.83
N ASP A 123 6.16 7.38 -1.05
CA ASP A 123 5.23 7.37 -2.17
C ASP A 123 3.80 7.54 -1.65
N PHE A 124 3.00 8.35 -2.34
CA PHE A 124 1.59 8.57 -1.99
C PHE A 124 0.69 8.23 -3.18
N LYS A 125 -0.30 7.36 -2.96
CA LYS A 125 -1.39 7.10 -3.92
C LYS A 125 -2.62 7.87 -3.45
N ILE A 126 -3.09 8.79 -4.28
CA ILE A 126 -4.22 9.67 -3.97
C ILE A 126 -5.35 9.36 -4.96
N GLN A 127 -6.45 8.80 -4.45
CA GLN A 127 -7.64 8.52 -5.25
C GLN A 127 -8.28 9.85 -5.71
N TYR A 128 -8.73 9.93 -6.96
CA TYR A 128 -9.39 11.15 -7.43
C TYR A 128 -10.67 11.46 -6.63
N SER A 129 -11.32 10.43 -6.10
CA SER A 129 -12.50 10.58 -5.23
C SER A 129 -12.21 11.27 -3.89
N SER A 130 -10.96 11.29 -3.39
CA SER A 130 -10.60 12.00 -2.16
C SER A 130 -10.32 13.49 -2.39
N VAL A 131 -10.14 13.92 -3.66
CA VAL A 131 -9.90 15.33 -4.01
C VAL A 131 -11.20 16.12 -3.91
N GLN A 132 -11.37 16.84 -2.80
CA GLN A 132 -12.58 17.64 -2.57
C GLN A 132 -12.59 18.97 -3.33
N ARG A 133 -11.43 19.62 -3.48
CA ARG A 133 -11.30 20.95 -4.09
C ARG A 133 -9.94 21.10 -4.74
N ILE A 134 -9.91 21.81 -5.87
CA ILE A 134 -8.69 22.23 -6.55
C ILE A 134 -8.69 23.76 -6.57
N PHE A 135 -7.61 24.36 -6.10
CA PHE A 135 -7.44 25.82 -6.09
C PHE A 135 -6.34 26.20 -7.06
N LEU A 136 -6.64 27.11 -7.99
CA LEU A 136 -5.66 27.74 -8.87
C LEU A 136 -5.39 29.15 -8.34
N LEU A 137 -4.19 29.37 -7.79
CA LEU A 137 -3.79 30.64 -7.20
C LEU A 137 -2.84 31.37 -8.15
N PRO A 138 -3.02 32.67 -8.41
CA PRO A 138 -2.03 33.45 -9.14
C PRO A 138 -0.76 33.61 -8.30
N GLN A 139 0.37 33.81 -8.98
CA GLN A 139 1.59 34.20 -8.29
C GLN A 139 1.42 35.62 -7.75
N GLY A 140 1.52 35.76 -6.43
CA GLY A 140 1.46 37.05 -5.72
C GLY A 140 2.73 37.87 -5.88
#